data_AF-D9ZHD0-F1
#
_entry.id   AF-D9ZHD0-F1
#
_cell.length_a   1.000
_cell.length_b   1.000
_cell.length_c   1.000
_cell.angle_alpha   90.00
_cell.angle_beta   90.00
_cell.angle_gamma   90.00
#
_symmetry.space_group_name_H-M   'P 1'
#
loop_
_entity.id
_entity.type
_entity.pdbx_description
1 polymer ?
#
loop_
_entity_poly.entity_id
_entity_poly.type
_entity_poly.pdbx_seq_one_letter_code
_entity_poly.pdbx_strand_id
1 'polypeptide(L)'
;MGCFELPEGTKRYYKFGSWKVRTLSRAGREIMIKSVLQSISTYIMGCFELPEGTCDRIEKMMCNFYWGGDRNGSKMHWRSWEKLCRSKRNGGLGFRRLKNFNRAMLAKQGWRLLTLPNSLAATILRAKYYPRKSPLEISSSPYSSYTWRSILKGSQLLQKGIEWRIGQGNTVRTWSDPWIPGSDTGLPKYHSPGSDLYTHVSDFIQNGGWNENLLRLCFEEEDVTRILQIRLSLRRPLDMVRWKFIKDGEYTVRSGYYIDFNCWWHENYATPLTHAGEERWKTCWGLRCPPRIKTLLWRLIDNNLSVRTNLTRRGIQVDEVCPCCAGPSETAAHLFFCCPYTLDIWKEVNVQIQVESSENILLAIDSLLNIRDPVEQSRRAATLWIIWRVRNSIVFRTGEEIVICKELEKGFRFWQDFMDTEGNPTVRGAPRTSKWNAPTAGFYKINVDAGLRAERGGQVGIVVRDDTGAFVMATTRSFPNLVHPTLLEGQAVYTGLEFANALGLERVELESDCLPVVMQLSKGYTDRSDLSNIIDDCKMLLSNFQQVRIAHVRREANQAAHEMAKMTIPPDRELLVFSWPPDCICSIIEKEA
;
A
#
# COMPACT_ATOMS: atom_id res chain seq x y z
N MET A 1 30.34 21.50 12.22
CA MET A 1 30.37 21.41 10.75
C MET A 1 30.35 19.94 10.36
N GLY A 2 29.36 19.46 9.61
CA GLY A 2 29.34 18.09 9.11
C GLY A 2 29.67 18.09 7.62
N CYS A 3 30.92 17.79 7.27
CA CYS A 3 31.34 17.55 5.89
C CYS A 3 31.18 16.06 5.58
N PHE A 4 30.62 15.76 4.40
CA PHE A 4 30.65 14.44 3.79
C PHE A 4 31.87 14.37 2.88
N GLU A 5 32.82 13.51 3.19
CA GLU A 5 33.72 12.94 2.18
C GLU A 5 33.18 11.55 1.85
N LEU A 6 32.86 11.34 0.57
CA LEU A 6 32.56 10.03 0.03
C LEU A 6 33.87 9.45 -0.54
N PRO A 7 34.09 8.13 -0.44
CA PRO A 7 35.28 7.48 -0.97
C PRO A 7 35.17 7.40 -2.50
N GLU A 8 35.48 8.50 -3.18
CA GLU A 8 35.86 8.65 -4.59
C GLU A 8 35.71 10.13 -4.99
N GLY A 9 36.75 10.93 -4.69
CA GLY A 9 37.20 12.12 -5.44
C GLY A 9 36.23 13.25 -5.83
N THR A 10 34.94 13.15 -5.58
CA THR A 10 33.91 14.07 -6.09
C THR A 10 33.50 14.98 -4.96
N LYS A 11 34.18 16.13 -4.85
CA LYS A 11 33.91 17.20 -3.89
C LYS A 11 32.53 17.84 -4.13
N ARG A 12 31.45 17.18 -3.70
CA ARG A 12 30.14 17.81 -3.51
C ARG A 12 29.97 18.18 -2.04
N TYR A 13 30.44 19.38 -1.69
CA TYR A 13 30.27 19.98 -0.37
C TYR A 13 28.81 20.37 -0.12
N TYR A 14 27.96 19.45 0.34
CA TYR A 14 26.63 19.82 0.80
C TYR A 14 26.69 20.33 2.24
N LYS A 15 26.88 21.65 2.39
CA LYS A 15 26.77 22.33 3.67
C LYS A 15 25.32 22.25 4.15
N PHE A 16 25.00 21.28 5.01
CA PHE A 16 23.78 21.29 5.84
C PHE A 16 23.60 22.66 6.55
N GLY A 17 24.70 23.36 6.84
CA GLY A 17 24.71 24.70 7.44
C GLY A 17 24.50 25.89 6.49
N SER A 18 24.34 25.68 5.17
CA SER A 18 24.05 26.76 4.20
C SER A 18 22.54 26.99 3.98
N TRP A 19 21.71 25.99 4.31
CA TRP A 19 20.27 26.10 4.20
C TRP A 19 19.77 27.04 5.30
N LYS A 20 19.06 28.12 4.91
CA LYS A 20 18.49 29.09 5.84
C LYS A 20 17.36 28.42 6.65
N VAL A 21 17.74 27.70 7.71
CA VAL A 21 16.85 27.10 8.73
C VAL A 21 15.83 28.11 9.29
N ARG A 22 16.15 29.42 9.19
CA ARG A 22 15.34 30.57 9.60
C ARG A 22 14.04 30.76 8.81
N THR A 23 13.95 30.39 7.53
CA THR A 23 12.76 30.69 6.70
C THR A 23 11.78 29.53 6.60
N LEU A 24 12.20 28.31 6.95
CA LEU A 24 11.40 27.11 6.76
C LEU A 24 10.57 26.77 8.00
N SER A 25 9.26 26.68 7.80
CA SER A 25 8.35 26.04 8.75
C SER A 25 8.70 24.57 8.97
N ARG A 26 8.20 23.96 10.06
CA ARG A 26 8.42 22.52 10.34
C ARG A 26 7.94 21.62 9.19
N ALA A 27 6.78 21.94 8.60
CA ALA A 27 6.28 21.25 7.42
C ALA A 27 7.23 21.40 6.21
N GLY A 28 7.82 22.59 6.01
CA GLY A 28 8.83 22.81 4.98
C GLY A 28 10.12 21.99 5.20
N ARG A 29 10.54 21.84 6.47
CA ARG A 29 11.69 20.99 6.83
C ARG A 29 11.39 19.50 6.62
N GLU A 30 10.18 19.04 6.92
CA GLU A 30 9.74 17.67 6.61
C GLU A 30 9.88 17.39 5.11
N ILE A 31 9.42 18.30 4.26
CA ILE A 31 9.53 18.19 2.81
C ILE A 31 11.00 18.11 2.38
N MET A 32 11.83 19.03 2.85
CA MET A 32 13.27 19.08 2.52
C MET A 32 14.02 17.82 2.94
N ILE A 33 13.71 17.24 4.10
CA ILE A 33 14.31 15.98 4.53
C ILE A 33 13.97 14.87 3.54
N LYS A 34 12.71 14.77 3.14
CA LYS A 34 12.22 13.69 2.28
C LYS A 34 12.66 13.80 0.82
N SER A 35 12.63 15.01 0.27
CA SER A 35 12.96 15.24 -1.15
C SER A 35 14.45 15.35 -1.41
N VAL A 36 15.20 15.96 -0.47
CA VAL A 36 16.63 16.26 -0.65
C VAL A 36 17.49 15.38 0.26
N LEU A 37 17.34 15.49 1.59
CA LEU A 37 18.35 14.90 2.48
C LEU A 37 18.38 13.37 2.42
N GLN A 38 17.21 12.73 2.32
CA GLN A 38 17.09 11.27 2.22
C GLN A 38 17.40 10.74 0.82
N SER A 39 17.44 11.59 -0.21
CA SER A 39 17.76 11.18 -1.58
C SER A 39 19.28 11.20 -1.86
N ILE A 40 20.04 12.05 -1.17
CA ILE A 40 21.49 12.24 -1.40
C ILE A 40 22.27 10.92 -1.34
N SER A 41 22.01 10.06 -0.36
CA SER A 41 22.75 8.81 -0.17
C SER A 41 22.19 7.63 -0.97
N THR A 42 21.10 7.80 -1.74
CA THR A 42 20.39 6.68 -2.40
C THR A 42 21.27 5.89 -3.35
N TYR A 43 22.10 6.56 -4.16
CA TYR A 43 22.99 5.89 -5.10
C TYR A 43 23.96 4.94 -4.38
N ILE A 44 24.64 5.45 -3.35
CA ILE A 44 25.64 4.69 -2.59
C ILE A 44 24.97 3.56 -1.81
N MET A 45 23.84 3.84 -1.16
CA MET A 45 23.04 2.82 -0.46
C MET A 45 22.48 1.75 -1.42
N GLY A 46 22.43 2.04 -2.72
CA GLY A 46 22.02 1.08 -3.76
C GLY A 46 23.12 0.08 -4.11
N CYS A 47 24.38 0.40 -3.85
CA CYS A 47 25.54 -0.41 -4.22
C CYS A 47 26.26 -1.01 -3.01
N PHE A 48 26.26 -0.29 -1.89
CA PHE A 48 27.06 -0.61 -0.71
C PHE A 48 26.21 -0.55 0.55
N GLU A 49 26.51 -1.44 1.47
CA GLU A 49 26.10 -1.28 2.86
C GLU A 49 26.86 -0.09 3.46
N LEU A 50 26.16 0.82 4.10
CA LEU A 50 26.77 1.91 4.83
C LEU A 50 27.11 1.45 6.25
N PRO A 51 28.30 1.80 6.79
CA PRO A 51 28.60 1.56 8.18
C PRO A 51 27.54 2.16 9.10
N GLU A 52 27.17 1.44 10.15
CA GLU A 52 26.11 1.85 11.06
C GLU A 52 26.33 3.25 11.65
N GLY A 53 27.56 3.54 12.09
CA GLY A 53 27.90 4.86 12.63
C GLY A 53 27.76 5.99 11.61
N THR A 54 27.91 5.71 10.31
CA THR A 54 27.66 6.69 9.24
C THR A 54 26.16 6.97 9.11
N CYS A 55 25.33 5.94 9.10
CA CYS A 55 23.87 6.09 9.11
C CYS A 55 23.41 6.91 10.33
N ASP A 56 23.88 6.57 11.53
CA ASP A 56 23.50 7.23 12.77
C ASP A 56 23.94 8.71 12.78
N ARG A 57 25.13 9.02 12.23
CA ARG A 57 25.59 10.41 12.05
C ARG A 57 24.68 11.20 11.10
N ILE A 58 24.26 10.62 9.98
CA ILE A 58 23.36 11.29 9.03
C ILE A 58 21.99 11.51 9.67
N GLU A 59 21.43 10.49 10.29
CA GLU A 59 20.13 10.56 10.96
C GLU A 59 20.15 11.60 12.08
N LYS A 60 21.24 11.68 12.87
CA LYS A 60 21.43 12.74 13.86
C LYS A 60 21.44 14.13 13.22
N MET A 61 22.09 14.29 12.07
CA MET A 61 22.06 15.56 11.32
C MET A 61 20.66 15.90 10.81
N MET A 62 19.90 14.93 10.30
CA MET A 62 18.51 15.14 9.86
C MET A 62 17.59 15.46 11.04
N CYS A 63 17.77 14.78 12.17
CA CYS A 63 17.03 15.01 13.42
C CYS A 63 17.30 16.41 13.96
N ASN A 64 18.58 16.80 14.02
CA ASN A 64 18.99 18.16 14.37
C ASN A 64 18.45 19.20 13.40
N PHE A 65 18.41 18.92 12.09
CA PHE A 65 17.81 19.84 11.11
C PHE A 65 16.30 19.98 11.32
N TYR A 66 15.60 18.87 11.59
CA TYR A 66 14.16 18.87 11.82
C TYR A 66 13.78 19.68 13.06
N TRP A 67 14.38 19.34 14.22
CA TRP A 67 14.07 19.97 15.51
C TRP A 67 14.79 21.29 15.75
N GLY A 68 16.00 21.45 15.21
CA GLY A 68 16.98 22.48 15.57
C GLY A 68 16.64 23.92 15.20
N GLY A 69 17.43 24.82 15.76
CA GLY A 69 17.42 26.26 15.47
C GLY A 69 18.69 26.66 14.73
N ASP A 70 19.14 27.91 14.93
CA ASP A 70 20.33 28.49 14.29
C ASP A 70 21.62 27.67 14.47
N ARG A 71 22.67 28.05 13.72
CA ARG A 71 23.93 27.31 13.48
C ARG A 71 24.66 26.68 14.69
N ASN A 72 24.33 27.03 15.94
CA ASN A 72 25.01 26.53 17.16
C ASN A 72 24.08 26.12 18.33
N GLY A 73 22.74 26.16 18.19
CA GLY A 73 21.83 25.82 19.29
C GLY A 73 21.14 24.47 19.10
N SER A 74 21.34 23.51 20.01
CA SER A 74 20.47 22.32 20.08
C SER A 74 19.09 22.77 20.59
N LYS A 75 18.05 22.59 19.77
CA LYS A 75 16.67 22.70 20.25
C LYS A 75 16.24 21.36 20.82
N MET A 76 15.32 21.40 21.78
CA MET A 76 14.77 20.19 22.38
C MET A 76 14.11 19.29 21.32
N HIS A 77 14.54 18.03 21.29
CA HIS A 77 13.94 17.00 20.45
C HIS A 77 12.68 16.46 21.12
N TRP A 78 11.50 16.81 20.59
CA TRP A 78 10.24 16.41 21.21
C TRP A 78 9.92 14.93 21.03
N ARG A 79 10.42 14.31 19.96
CA ARG A 79 10.25 12.88 19.70
C ARG A 79 11.53 12.26 19.17
N SER A 80 11.74 10.98 19.49
CA SER A 80 12.86 10.20 18.97
C SER A 80 12.77 10.05 17.45
N TRP A 81 13.92 9.92 16.80
CA TRP A 81 14.00 9.86 15.33
C TRP A 81 13.29 8.63 14.77
N GLU A 82 13.37 7.50 15.49
CA GLU A 82 12.76 6.22 15.18
C GLU A 82 11.23 6.37 15.12
N LYS A 83 10.64 7.06 16.10
CA LYS A 83 9.21 7.37 16.13
C LYS A 83 8.78 8.28 14.98
N LEU A 84 9.64 9.20 14.53
CA LEU A 84 9.38 10.03 13.34
C LEU A 84 9.43 9.22 12.03
N CYS A 85 10.19 8.12 12.00
CA CYS A 85 10.31 7.26 10.82
C CYS A 85 9.08 6.36 10.58
N ARG A 86 8.20 6.21 11.57
CA ARG A 86 6.92 5.51 11.37
C ARG A 86 6.09 6.18 10.28
N SER A 87 5.23 5.40 9.63
CA SER A 87 4.29 5.92 8.64
C SER A 87 3.35 6.98 9.28
N LYS A 88 2.78 7.85 8.44
CA LYS A 88 1.78 8.83 8.90
C LYS A 88 0.53 8.15 9.49
N ARG A 89 0.14 7.01 8.93
CA ARG A 89 -0.93 6.15 9.48
C ARG A 89 -0.60 5.66 10.90
N ASN A 90 0.69 5.51 11.19
CA ASN A 90 1.19 5.06 12.48
C ASN A 90 1.70 6.22 13.37
N GLY A 91 1.27 7.45 13.11
CA GLY A 91 1.60 8.61 13.93
C GLY A 91 3.04 9.13 13.84
N GLY A 92 3.82 8.63 12.88
CA GLY A 92 5.11 9.22 12.53
C GLY A 92 4.97 10.25 11.41
N LEU A 93 6.10 10.70 10.88
CA LEU A 93 6.15 11.63 9.74
C LEU A 93 6.50 10.92 8.44
N GLY A 94 6.85 9.63 8.47
CA GLY A 94 7.28 8.87 7.30
C GLY A 94 8.69 9.26 6.84
N PHE A 95 9.58 9.61 7.77
CA PHE A 95 11.01 9.63 7.48
C PHE A 95 11.54 8.19 7.32
N ARG A 96 12.70 8.06 6.69
CA ARG A 96 13.36 6.77 6.48
C ARG A 96 14.47 6.60 7.49
N ARG A 97 14.46 5.48 8.21
CA ARG A 97 15.63 4.98 8.91
C ARG A 97 16.60 4.42 7.86
N LEU A 98 17.78 5.03 7.76
CA LEU A 98 18.76 4.78 6.71
C LEU A 98 19.29 3.35 6.75
N LYS A 99 19.46 2.75 7.94
CA LYS A 99 19.87 1.34 8.07
C LYS A 99 18.91 0.41 7.33
N ASN A 100 17.61 0.51 7.63
CA ASN A 100 16.57 -0.31 6.96
C ASN A 100 16.41 0.06 5.48
N PHE A 101 16.51 1.34 5.15
CA PHE A 101 16.39 1.81 3.77
C PHE A 101 17.55 1.32 2.89
N ASN A 102 18.77 1.30 3.42
CA ASN A 102 19.95 0.74 2.74
C ASN A 102 19.81 -0.77 2.51
N ARG A 103 19.35 -1.53 3.52
CA ARG A 103 19.06 -2.96 3.35
C ARG A 103 18.01 -3.22 2.27
N ALA A 104 16.95 -2.41 2.22
CA ALA A 104 15.93 -2.50 1.18
C ALA A 104 16.46 -2.14 -0.23
N MET A 105 17.37 -1.17 -0.33
CA MET A 105 18.02 -0.82 -1.59
C MET A 105 18.92 -1.95 -2.09
N LEU A 106 19.69 -2.58 -1.20
CA LEU A 106 20.55 -3.74 -1.51
C LEU A 106 19.73 -4.97 -1.90
N ALA A 107 18.61 -5.21 -1.21
CA ALA A 107 17.64 -6.24 -1.57
C ALA A 107 17.07 -6.01 -2.99
N LYS A 108 16.89 -4.77 -3.46
CA LYS A 108 16.50 -4.52 -4.87
C LYS A 108 17.56 -5.02 -5.86
N GLN A 109 18.84 -4.97 -5.52
CA GLN A 109 19.88 -5.55 -6.37
C GLN A 109 19.82 -7.07 -6.36
N GLY A 110 19.65 -7.70 -5.18
CA GLY A 110 19.43 -9.15 -5.09
C GLY A 110 18.22 -9.61 -5.92
N TRP A 111 17.12 -8.84 -5.89
CA TRP A 111 15.94 -9.07 -6.71
C TRP A 111 16.26 -9.04 -8.21
N ARG A 112 17.07 -8.06 -8.66
CA ARG A 112 17.51 -7.97 -10.07
C ARG A 112 18.36 -9.16 -10.50
N LEU A 113 19.19 -9.71 -9.61
CA LEU A 113 19.97 -10.92 -9.91
C LEU A 113 19.09 -12.14 -10.13
N LEU A 114 17.97 -12.24 -9.40
CA LEU A 114 16.98 -13.31 -9.54
C LEU A 114 16.10 -13.13 -10.78
N THR A 115 15.67 -11.90 -11.05
CA THR A 115 14.65 -11.61 -12.07
C THR A 115 15.22 -11.27 -13.44
N LEU A 116 16.47 -10.80 -13.52
CA LEU A 116 17.17 -10.42 -14.74
C LEU A 116 18.53 -11.14 -14.85
N PRO A 117 18.54 -12.48 -14.92
CA PRO A 117 19.77 -13.28 -14.90
C PRO A 117 20.70 -13.02 -16.10
N ASN A 118 20.16 -12.49 -17.19
CA ASN A 118 20.90 -12.19 -18.43
C ASN A 118 21.49 -10.77 -18.45
N SER A 119 21.26 -9.95 -17.41
CA SER A 119 21.91 -8.64 -17.33
C SER A 119 23.43 -8.78 -17.20
N LEU A 120 24.20 -7.81 -17.70
CA LEU A 120 25.66 -7.82 -17.60
C LEU A 120 26.14 -7.96 -16.14
N ALA A 121 25.49 -7.26 -15.21
CA ALA A 121 25.80 -7.37 -13.79
C ALA A 121 25.53 -8.78 -13.25
N ALA A 122 24.38 -9.39 -13.59
CA ALA A 122 24.03 -10.73 -13.14
C ALA A 122 24.97 -11.79 -13.72
N THR A 123 25.33 -11.69 -15.00
CA THR A 123 26.23 -12.64 -15.66
C THR A 123 27.64 -12.61 -15.05
N ILE A 124 28.20 -11.43 -14.81
CA ILE A 124 29.53 -11.26 -14.17
C ILE A 124 29.50 -11.77 -12.72
N LEU A 125 28.49 -11.38 -11.93
CA LEU A 125 28.40 -11.80 -10.54
C LEU A 125 28.11 -13.31 -10.41
N ARG A 126 27.31 -13.88 -11.32
CA ARG A 126 27.07 -15.33 -11.40
C ARG A 126 28.35 -16.09 -11.68
N ALA A 127 29.11 -15.68 -12.71
CA ALA A 127 30.37 -16.33 -13.05
C ALA A 127 31.38 -16.31 -11.89
N LYS A 128 31.44 -15.21 -11.14
CA LYS A 128 32.41 -15.03 -10.05
C LYS A 128 31.98 -15.66 -8.73
N TYR A 129 30.72 -15.50 -8.33
CA TYR A 129 30.28 -15.80 -6.95
C TYR A 129 29.27 -16.94 -6.86
N TYR A 130 28.47 -17.20 -7.90
CA TYR A 130 27.37 -18.16 -7.85
C TYR A 130 27.17 -18.97 -9.14
N PRO A 131 28.20 -19.65 -9.67
CA PRO A 131 28.11 -20.26 -11.00
C PRO A 131 27.11 -21.41 -11.08
N ARG A 132 26.89 -22.14 -9.97
CA ARG A 132 26.02 -23.33 -9.89
C ARG A 132 24.96 -23.27 -8.79
N LYS A 133 24.80 -22.12 -8.12
CA LYS A 133 23.92 -21.96 -6.96
C LYS A 133 23.01 -20.75 -7.13
N SER A 134 21.92 -20.72 -6.38
CA SER A 134 21.08 -19.53 -6.31
C SER A 134 21.80 -18.41 -5.53
N PRO A 135 21.64 -17.13 -5.91
CA PRO A 135 22.20 -16.01 -5.14
C PRO A 135 21.63 -15.90 -3.72
N LEU A 136 20.54 -16.62 -3.41
CA LEU A 136 19.94 -16.68 -2.07
C LEU A 136 20.59 -17.72 -1.15
N GLU A 137 21.36 -18.66 -1.67
CA GLU A 137 21.89 -19.81 -0.91
C GLU A 137 23.35 -19.62 -0.48
N ILE A 138 23.94 -18.48 -0.83
CA ILE A 138 25.37 -18.28 -0.75
C ILE A 138 25.73 -17.51 0.51
N SER A 139 26.58 -18.14 1.32
CA SER A 139 27.24 -17.49 2.43
C SER A 139 28.38 -16.59 1.95
N SER A 140 28.65 -15.52 2.71
CA SER A 140 29.73 -14.60 2.38
C SER A 140 31.09 -15.24 2.63
N SER A 141 31.97 -15.21 1.63
CA SER A 141 33.41 -15.50 1.82
C SER A 141 34.16 -14.23 2.24
N PRO A 142 35.18 -14.31 3.12
CA PRO A 142 36.02 -13.16 3.49
C PRO A 142 36.66 -12.45 2.30
N TYR A 143 36.96 -13.18 1.22
CA TYR A 143 37.60 -12.66 0.00
C TYR A 143 36.60 -12.05 -1.01
N SER A 144 35.31 -11.99 -0.66
CA SER A 144 34.30 -11.42 -1.54
C SER A 144 34.32 -9.88 -1.54
N SER A 145 33.99 -9.30 -2.70
CA SER A 145 33.95 -7.85 -2.86
C SER A 145 32.94 -7.24 -1.89
N TYR A 146 33.20 -5.99 -1.48
CA TYR A 146 32.32 -5.31 -0.55
C TYR A 146 30.91 -5.15 -1.10
N THR A 147 30.78 -4.89 -2.41
CA THR A 147 29.51 -4.87 -3.14
C THR A 147 28.76 -6.19 -2.99
N TRP A 148 29.43 -7.33 -3.23
CA TRP A 148 28.79 -8.65 -3.10
C TRP A 148 28.33 -8.93 -1.67
N ARG A 149 29.17 -8.64 -0.66
CA ARG A 149 28.80 -8.77 0.75
C ARG A 149 27.60 -7.91 1.11
N SER A 150 27.53 -6.71 0.56
CA SER A 150 26.41 -5.79 0.74
C SER A 150 25.12 -6.35 0.13
N ILE A 151 25.19 -6.88 -1.09
CA ILE A 151 24.05 -7.53 -1.76
C ILE A 151 23.56 -8.74 -0.96
N LEU A 152 24.46 -9.60 -0.47
CA LEU A 152 24.10 -10.76 0.35
C LEU A 152 23.33 -10.38 1.62
N LYS A 153 23.70 -9.28 2.29
CA LYS A 153 22.94 -8.75 3.43
C LYS A 153 21.54 -8.26 3.04
N GLY A 154 21.40 -7.67 1.86
CA GLY A 154 20.09 -7.35 1.28
C GLY A 154 19.27 -8.61 0.96
N SER A 155 19.90 -9.68 0.47
CA SER A 155 19.24 -10.95 0.15
C SER A 155 18.59 -11.61 1.36
N GLN A 156 19.12 -11.42 2.58
CA GLN A 156 18.46 -11.90 3.81
C GLN A 156 17.07 -11.29 4.02
N LEU A 157 16.87 -10.03 3.61
CA LEU A 157 15.54 -9.42 3.62
C LEU A 157 14.64 -10.03 2.54
N LEU A 158 15.20 -10.37 1.38
CA LEU A 158 14.43 -11.03 0.32
C LEU A 158 13.93 -12.42 0.74
N GLN A 159 14.75 -13.21 1.42
CA GLN A 159 14.37 -14.55 1.89
C GLN A 159 13.11 -14.53 2.76
N LYS A 160 12.84 -13.43 3.49
CA LYS A 160 11.62 -13.28 4.31
C LYS A 160 10.33 -13.08 3.51
N GLY A 161 10.42 -12.69 2.23
CA GLY A 161 9.26 -12.31 1.41
C GLY A 161 9.23 -12.88 0.00
N ILE A 162 10.24 -13.67 -0.37
CA ILE A 162 10.24 -14.45 -1.59
C ILE A 162 9.24 -15.59 -1.45
N GLU A 163 8.49 -15.77 -2.51
CA GLU A 163 7.58 -16.89 -2.71
C GLU A 163 7.61 -17.25 -4.19
N TRP A 164 7.41 -18.51 -4.55
CA TRP A 164 7.43 -18.96 -5.93
C TRP A 164 6.02 -19.05 -6.48
N ARG A 165 5.82 -18.43 -7.63
CA ARG A 165 4.65 -18.65 -8.48
C ARG A 165 4.93 -19.86 -9.35
N ILE A 166 4.12 -20.90 -9.16
CA ILE A 166 4.25 -22.16 -9.91
C ILE A 166 3.79 -21.96 -11.36
N GLY A 167 4.61 -22.45 -12.29
CA GLY A 167 4.32 -22.59 -13.70
C GLY A 167 4.40 -24.07 -14.09
N GLN A 168 5.58 -24.53 -14.54
CA GLN A 168 5.86 -25.93 -14.87
C GLN A 168 6.18 -26.79 -13.63
N GLY A 169 6.65 -26.17 -12.54
CA GLY A 169 7.04 -26.85 -11.31
C GLY A 169 8.45 -27.46 -11.32
N ASN A 170 9.18 -27.40 -12.45
CA ASN A 170 10.48 -28.05 -12.63
C ASN A 170 11.64 -27.36 -11.91
N THR A 171 11.51 -26.08 -11.55
CA THR A 171 12.61 -25.32 -10.92
C THR A 171 12.46 -25.17 -9.42
N VAL A 172 11.22 -25.29 -8.93
CA VAL A 172 10.89 -25.12 -7.51
C VAL A 172 11.09 -26.44 -6.79
N ARG A 173 11.92 -26.45 -5.74
CA ARG A 173 12.07 -27.62 -4.88
C ARG A 173 10.94 -27.66 -3.88
N THR A 174 10.23 -28.77 -3.84
CA THR A 174 9.00 -28.93 -3.07
C THR A 174 9.17 -28.54 -1.60
N TRP A 175 10.25 -28.99 -0.97
CA TRP A 175 10.43 -28.92 0.49
C TRP A 175 11.26 -27.73 0.97
N SER A 176 12.07 -27.14 0.09
CA SER A 176 13.07 -26.13 0.47
C SER A 176 12.72 -24.72 -0.01
N ASP A 177 11.91 -24.60 -1.05
CA ASP A 177 11.54 -23.31 -1.62
C ASP A 177 10.14 -22.89 -1.14
N PRO A 178 9.89 -21.61 -0.83
CA PRO A 178 8.58 -21.17 -0.37
C PRO A 178 7.64 -20.99 -1.57
N TRP A 179 6.58 -21.78 -1.68
CA TRP A 179 5.64 -21.73 -2.82
C TRP A 179 4.16 -21.87 -2.43
N ILE A 180 3.85 -22.13 -1.16
CA ILE A 180 2.48 -22.31 -0.65
C ILE A 180 1.85 -20.96 -0.29
N PRO A 181 0.84 -20.48 -1.04
CA PRO A 181 0.25 -19.17 -0.79
C PRO A 181 -0.44 -19.08 0.56
N GLY A 182 -0.25 -17.96 1.27
CA GLY A 182 -0.94 -17.67 2.52
C GLY A 182 -0.37 -18.41 3.75
N SER A 183 0.70 -19.18 3.59
CA SER A 183 1.52 -19.68 4.69
C SER A 183 2.50 -18.60 5.18
N ASP A 184 2.74 -18.52 6.49
CA ASP A 184 3.65 -17.53 7.09
C ASP A 184 5.07 -17.64 6.51
N THR A 185 5.56 -18.87 6.35
CA THR A 185 6.87 -19.17 5.76
C THR A 185 6.78 -19.40 4.25
N GLY A 186 5.62 -19.83 3.74
CA GLY A 186 5.44 -20.30 2.36
C GLY A 186 5.98 -21.70 2.13
N LEU A 187 6.61 -22.33 3.14
CA LEU A 187 7.08 -23.70 3.08
C LEU A 187 5.94 -24.66 3.42
N PRO A 188 5.89 -25.83 2.79
CA PRO A 188 4.89 -26.84 3.10
C PRO A 188 5.13 -27.46 4.49
N LYS A 189 4.03 -27.75 5.19
CA LYS A 189 3.96 -28.66 6.32
C LYS A 189 3.69 -30.07 5.79
N TYR A 190 4.44 -31.04 6.29
CA TYR A 190 4.44 -32.40 5.75
C TYR A 190 4.63 -33.45 6.83
N HIS A 191 4.15 -34.67 6.55
CA HIS A 191 4.17 -35.79 7.48
C HIS A 191 5.48 -36.62 7.44
N SER A 192 6.16 -36.67 6.27
CA SER A 192 7.38 -37.47 5.91
C SER A 192 7.21 -39.02 5.96
N PRO A 193 7.77 -39.82 5.01
CA PRO A 193 9.18 -39.85 4.57
C PRO A 193 9.37 -40.11 3.04
N GLY A 194 8.89 -39.21 2.19
CA GLY A 194 9.07 -39.29 0.73
C GLY A 194 9.95 -38.18 0.14
N SER A 195 10.67 -37.41 0.98
CA SER A 195 11.36 -36.17 0.56
C SER A 195 12.34 -36.36 -0.59
N ASP A 196 12.89 -37.56 -0.72
CA ASP A 196 13.90 -37.89 -1.72
C ASP A 196 13.29 -38.37 -3.05
N LEU A 197 12.02 -38.82 -3.04
CA LEU A 197 11.31 -39.28 -4.24
C LEU A 197 10.65 -38.13 -5.01
N TYR A 198 10.14 -37.13 -4.29
CA TYR A 198 9.44 -35.98 -4.88
C TYR A 198 10.21 -34.71 -4.61
N THR A 199 11.14 -34.40 -5.50
CA THR A 199 12.10 -33.31 -5.32
C THR A 199 11.55 -31.98 -5.83
N HIS A 200 10.68 -32.01 -6.84
CA HIS A 200 10.18 -30.84 -7.54
C HIS A 200 8.65 -30.78 -7.51
N VAL A 201 8.11 -29.57 -7.59
CA VAL A 201 6.66 -29.34 -7.58
C VAL A 201 5.99 -30.01 -8.80
N SER A 202 6.73 -30.15 -9.90
CA SER A 202 6.30 -30.89 -11.10
C SER A 202 5.87 -32.33 -10.82
N ASP A 203 6.42 -32.97 -9.78
CA ASP A 203 6.11 -34.37 -9.44
C ASP A 203 4.64 -34.54 -8.98
N PHE A 204 4.02 -33.45 -8.52
CA PHE A 204 2.62 -33.42 -8.09
C PHE A 204 1.65 -32.92 -9.17
N ILE A 205 2.15 -32.65 -10.39
CA ILE A 205 1.36 -32.15 -11.51
C ILE A 205 1.14 -33.26 -12.53
N GLN A 206 -0.12 -33.61 -12.80
CA GLN A 206 -0.51 -34.64 -13.76
C GLN A 206 -1.60 -34.12 -14.71
N ASN A 207 -1.44 -34.33 -16.02
CA ASN A 207 -2.41 -33.94 -17.06
C ASN A 207 -2.83 -32.45 -17.03
N GLY A 208 -1.96 -31.55 -16.53
CA GLY A 208 -2.26 -30.12 -16.41
C GLY A 208 -3.06 -29.74 -15.15
N GLY A 209 -3.33 -30.68 -14.26
CA GLY A 209 -3.91 -30.46 -12.93
C GLY A 209 -3.02 -31.01 -11.82
N TRP A 210 -3.45 -30.78 -10.57
CA TRP A 210 -2.79 -31.35 -9.40
C TRP A 210 -3.21 -32.80 -9.18
N ASN A 211 -2.27 -33.67 -8.80
CA ASN A 211 -2.59 -35.02 -8.34
C ASN A 211 -3.02 -34.98 -6.86
N GLU A 212 -4.33 -34.81 -6.63
CA GLU A 212 -4.88 -34.65 -5.28
C GLU A 212 -4.59 -35.83 -4.35
N ASN A 213 -4.64 -37.05 -4.86
CA ASN A 213 -4.33 -38.25 -4.06
C ASN A 213 -2.89 -38.20 -3.55
N LEU A 214 -1.94 -37.84 -4.42
CA LEU A 214 -0.54 -37.72 -4.04
C LEU A 214 -0.31 -36.55 -3.07
N LEU A 215 -1.00 -35.43 -3.26
CA LEU A 215 -0.93 -34.29 -2.33
C LEU A 215 -1.37 -34.69 -0.92
N ARG A 216 -2.51 -35.37 -0.79
CA ARG A 216 -3.05 -35.83 0.51
C ARG A 216 -2.14 -36.84 1.23
N LEU A 217 -1.32 -37.57 0.49
CA LEU A 217 -0.33 -38.49 1.06
C LEU A 217 0.92 -37.77 1.59
N CYS A 218 1.26 -36.60 1.04
CA CYS A 218 2.54 -35.93 1.28
C CYS A 218 2.43 -34.67 2.17
N PHE A 219 1.32 -33.94 2.11
CA PHE A 219 1.13 -32.66 2.77
C PHE A 219 0.04 -32.72 3.84
N GLU A 220 0.09 -31.80 4.81
CA GLU A 220 -1.04 -31.59 5.72
C GLU A 220 -2.26 -31.04 4.97
N GLU A 221 -3.47 -31.39 5.42
CA GLU A 221 -4.75 -30.98 4.81
C GLU A 221 -4.88 -29.46 4.60
N GLU A 222 -4.32 -28.66 5.51
CA GLU A 222 -4.30 -27.19 5.40
C GLU A 222 -3.54 -26.72 4.15
N ASP A 223 -2.40 -27.35 3.87
CA ASP A 223 -1.57 -27.03 2.71
C ASP A 223 -2.09 -27.68 1.43
N VAL A 224 -2.66 -28.88 1.49
CA VAL A 224 -3.39 -29.48 0.36
C VAL A 224 -4.45 -28.50 -0.14
N THR A 225 -5.24 -27.95 0.78
CA THR A 225 -6.28 -26.96 0.46
C THR A 225 -5.68 -25.73 -0.24
N ARG A 226 -4.56 -25.20 0.25
CA ARG A 226 -3.88 -24.05 -0.37
C ARG A 226 -3.29 -24.39 -1.74
N ILE A 227 -2.73 -25.58 -1.92
CA ILE A 227 -2.12 -26.03 -3.18
C ILE A 227 -3.20 -26.17 -4.26
N LEU A 228 -4.34 -26.78 -3.94
CA LEU A 228 -5.46 -26.93 -4.86
C LEU A 228 -6.03 -25.58 -5.34
N GLN A 229 -5.87 -24.51 -4.53
CA GLN A 229 -6.26 -23.15 -4.91
C GLN A 229 -5.30 -22.51 -5.93
N ILE A 230 -4.11 -23.06 -6.14
CA ILE A 230 -3.17 -22.58 -7.15
C ILE A 230 -3.66 -23.05 -8.53
N ARG A 231 -4.19 -22.10 -9.31
CA ARG A 231 -4.53 -22.35 -10.71
C ARG A 231 -3.26 -22.52 -11.55
N LEU A 232 -3.07 -23.71 -12.12
CA LEU A 232 -2.03 -23.98 -13.10
C LEU A 232 -2.39 -23.37 -14.46
N SER A 233 -1.41 -22.79 -15.16
CA SER A 233 -1.61 -22.25 -16.52
C SER A 233 -1.47 -23.36 -17.55
N LEU A 234 -2.38 -23.36 -18.54
CA LEU A 234 -2.36 -24.35 -19.62
C LEU A 234 -1.12 -24.22 -20.52
N ARG A 235 -0.55 -23.01 -20.61
CA ARG A 235 0.69 -22.75 -21.35
C ARG A 235 1.93 -23.33 -20.68
N ARG A 236 1.83 -23.72 -19.40
CA ARG A 236 2.93 -24.20 -18.57
C ARG A 236 4.15 -23.25 -18.66
N PRO A 237 4.04 -22.00 -18.19
CA PRO A 237 5.16 -21.06 -18.19
C PRO A 237 6.27 -21.51 -17.23
N LEU A 238 7.47 -20.93 -17.34
CA LEU A 238 8.51 -21.15 -16.35
C LEU A 238 8.07 -20.63 -14.97
N ASP A 239 8.56 -21.27 -13.90
CA ASP A 239 8.29 -20.80 -12.54
C ASP A 239 8.95 -19.45 -12.30
N MET A 240 8.32 -18.61 -11.48
CA MET A 240 8.78 -17.25 -11.25
C MET A 240 8.79 -16.91 -9.77
N VAL A 241 9.86 -16.28 -9.32
CA VAL A 241 9.89 -15.66 -7.99
C VAL A 241 8.94 -14.47 -7.94
N ARG A 242 8.14 -14.38 -6.87
CA ARG A 242 7.23 -13.26 -6.54
C ARG A 242 7.56 -12.70 -5.15
N TRP A 243 7.28 -11.41 -4.97
CA TRP A 243 7.36 -10.73 -3.68
C TRP A 243 5.99 -10.73 -3.01
N LYS A 244 5.80 -11.58 -1.99
CA LYS A 244 4.48 -11.90 -1.43
C LYS A 244 3.72 -10.74 -0.79
N PHE A 245 4.42 -9.64 -0.46
CA PHE A 245 3.82 -8.48 0.21
C PHE A 245 3.23 -7.42 -0.74
N ILE A 246 3.33 -7.58 -2.07
CA ILE A 246 2.67 -6.71 -3.04
C ILE A 246 1.89 -7.56 -4.06
N LYS A 247 0.72 -7.05 -4.48
CA LYS A 247 -0.19 -7.71 -5.43
C LYS A 247 0.43 -8.02 -6.80
N ASP A 248 1.32 -7.18 -7.32
CA ASP A 248 1.98 -7.38 -8.62
C ASP A 248 3.16 -8.38 -8.55
N GLY A 249 3.52 -8.84 -7.34
CA GLY A 249 4.64 -9.73 -7.09
C GLY A 249 6.01 -9.11 -7.36
N GLU A 250 6.10 -7.80 -7.64
CA GLU A 250 7.36 -7.12 -7.94
C GLU A 250 7.94 -6.46 -6.70
N TYR A 251 9.20 -6.78 -6.39
CA TYR A 251 9.87 -6.15 -5.26
C TYR A 251 10.08 -4.66 -5.52
N THR A 252 9.68 -3.82 -4.57
CA THR A 252 10.03 -2.40 -4.55
C THR A 252 10.81 -2.09 -3.29
N VAL A 253 11.73 -1.12 -3.37
CA VAL A 253 12.46 -0.64 -2.17
C VAL A 253 11.47 -0.16 -1.10
N ARG A 254 10.31 0.38 -1.52
CA ARG A 254 9.24 0.81 -0.61
C ARG A 254 8.66 -0.35 0.19
N SER A 255 8.30 -1.46 -0.46
CA SER A 255 7.75 -2.62 0.25
C SER A 255 8.80 -3.30 1.12
N GLY A 256 10.02 -3.47 0.61
CA GLY A 256 11.12 -4.02 1.39
C GLY A 256 11.43 -3.19 2.64
N TYR A 257 11.49 -1.86 2.50
CA TYR A 257 11.68 -0.97 3.64
C TYR A 257 10.55 -1.10 4.67
N TYR A 258 9.30 -1.17 4.20
CA TYR A 258 8.14 -1.30 5.09
C TYR A 258 8.23 -2.57 5.95
N ILE A 259 8.55 -3.71 5.34
CA ILE A 259 8.70 -4.99 6.04
C ILE A 259 9.89 -4.94 7.01
N ASP A 260 11.07 -4.53 6.54
CA ASP A 260 12.28 -4.52 7.36
C ASP A 260 12.16 -3.56 8.56
N PHE A 261 11.57 -2.38 8.34
CA PHE A 261 11.34 -1.41 9.40
C PHE A 261 10.29 -1.89 10.40
N ASN A 262 9.21 -2.53 9.97
CA ASN A 262 8.18 -3.03 10.89
C ASN A 262 8.69 -4.20 11.73
N CYS A 263 9.43 -5.15 11.15
CA CYS A 263 10.08 -6.21 11.95
C CYS A 263 10.97 -5.60 13.03
N TRP A 264 11.86 -4.68 12.63
CA TRP A 264 12.72 -3.96 13.56
C TRP A 264 11.91 -3.19 14.62
N TRP A 265 10.80 -2.56 14.23
CA TRP A 265 9.94 -1.83 15.15
C TRP A 265 9.32 -2.75 16.20
N HIS A 266 8.78 -3.90 15.81
CA HIS A 266 8.18 -4.86 16.73
C HIS A 266 9.20 -5.49 17.68
N GLU A 267 10.42 -5.75 17.22
CA GLU A 267 11.52 -6.24 18.05
C GLU A 267 11.96 -5.22 19.12
N ASN A 268 11.86 -3.92 18.83
CA ASN A 268 12.38 -2.84 19.70
C ASN A 268 11.28 -2.11 20.50
N TYR A 269 10.02 -2.19 20.07
CA TYR A 269 8.90 -1.47 20.67
C TYR A 269 7.66 -2.39 20.78
N ALA A 270 7.24 -2.66 22.02
CA ALA A 270 6.23 -3.67 22.35
C ALA A 270 4.75 -3.22 22.19
N THR A 271 4.45 -2.15 21.44
CA THR A 271 3.08 -1.59 21.42
C THR A 271 2.53 -1.40 19.99
N PRO A 272 1.61 -2.28 19.55
CA PRO A 272 0.77 -2.02 18.38
C PRO A 272 -0.08 -0.77 18.60
N LEU A 273 -0.41 -0.06 17.51
CA LEU A 273 -1.44 0.97 17.59
C LEU A 273 -2.81 0.32 17.73
N THR A 274 -3.67 0.92 18.53
CA THR A 274 -5.09 0.56 18.53
C THR A 274 -5.75 1.02 17.23
N HIS A 275 -6.82 0.34 16.81
CA HIS A 275 -7.60 0.74 15.62
C HIS A 275 -8.09 2.19 15.71
N ALA A 276 -8.53 2.62 16.91
CA ALA A 276 -8.89 4.01 17.19
C ALA A 276 -7.71 4.98 16.95
N GLY A 277 -6.48 4.57 17.23
CA GLY A 277 -5.27 5.33 16.93
C GLY A 277 -5.02 5.49 15.42
N GLU A 278 -5.23 4.44 14.63
CA GLU A 278 -5.06 4.49 13.17
C GLU A 278 -6.09 5.40 12.50
N GLU A 279 -7.37 5.27 12.87
CA GLU A 279 -8.43 6.13 12.33
C GLU A 279 -8.20 7.60 12.74
N ARG A 280 -7.75 7.88 13.97
CA ARG A 280 -7.38 9.24 14.38
C ARG A 280 -6.29 9.85 13.50
N TRP A 281 -5.26 9.07 13.16
CA TRP A 281 -4.20 9.54 12.26
C TRP A 281 -4.70 9.76 10.84
N LYS A 282 -5.54 8.86 10.34
CA LYS A 282 -6.18 8.98 9.03
C LYS A 282 -7.03 10.24 8.93
N THR A 283 -7.83 10.56 9.96
CA THR A 283 -8.58 11.81 10.07
C THR A 283 -7.62 13.01 10.07
N CYS A 284 -6.65 13.06 11.00
CA CYS A 284 -5.69 14.15 11.12
C CYS A 284 -4.95 14.48 9.80
N TRP A 285 -4.45 13.46 9.10
CA TRP A 285 -3.73 13.66 7.84
C TRP A 285 -4.65 13.89 6.64
N GLY A 286 -5.88 13.41 6.70
CA GLY A 286 -6.92 13.55 5.67
C GLY A 286 -7.63 14.91 5.64
N LEU A 287 -7.52 15.71 6.70
CA LEU A 287 -8.10 17.07 6.77
C LEU A 287 -7.73 17.95 5.59
N ARG A 288 -8.64 18.77 5.08
CA ARG A 288 -8.35 19.78 4.05
C ARG A 288 -7.83 21.05 4.71
N CYS A 289 -6.60 20.98 5.23
CA CYS A 289 -5.96 22.08 5.94
C CYS A 289 -4.51 22.30 5.48
N PRO A 290 -4.00 23.53 5.61
CA PRO A 290 -2.58 23.82 5.46
C PRO A 290 -1.68 22.84 6.25
N PRO A 291 -0.52 22.43 5.71
CA PRO A 291 0.39 21.49 6.40
C PRO A 291 0.78 21.91 7.82
N ARG A 292 0.85 23.22 8.10
CA ARG A 292 1.16 23.75 9.45
C ARG A 292 0.12 23.36 10.49
N ILE A 293 -1.16 23.31 10.11
CA ILE A 293 -2.27 22.93 10.99
C ILE A 293 -2.20 21.43 11.28
N LYS A 294 -1.97 20.61 10.24
CA LYS A 294 -1.75 19.15 10.41
C LYS A 294 -0.55 18.84 11.30
N THR A 295 0.56 19.57 11.14
CA THR A 295 1.73 19.41 12.02
C THR A 295 1.41 19.77 13.48
N LEU A 296 0.57 20.79 13.72
CA LEU A 296 0.14 21.13 15.08
C LEU A 296 -0.71 20.01 15.66
N LEU A 297 -1.73 19.55 14.94
CA LEU A 297 -2.58 18.43 15.36
C LEU A 297 -1.77 17.18 15.66
N TRP A 298 -0.80 16.85 14.81
CA TRP A 298 0.12 15.74 15.05
C TRP A 298 0.88 15.89 16.38
N ARG A 299 1.40 17.08 16.67
CA ARG A 299 2.06 17.34 17.96
C ARG A 299 1.09 17.32 19.14
N LEU A 300 -0.15 17.72 18.93
CA LEU A 300 -1.18 17.74 19.95
C LEU A 300 -1.56 16.31 20.35
N ILE A 301 -1.92 15.47 19.37
CA ILE A 301 -2.27 14.05 19.56
C ILE A 301 -1.13 13.28 20.25
N ASP A 302 0.10 13.63 19.91
CA ASP A 302 1.29 12.96 20.39
C ASP A 302 1.92 13.60 21.65
N ASN A 303 1.19 14.53 22.27
CA ASN A 303 1.58 15.30 23.46
C ASN A 303 3.00 15.91 23.41
N ASN A 304 3.36 16.48 22.25
CA ASN A 304 4.68 17.04 21.94
C ASN A 304 4.65 18.57 21.75
N LEU A 305 3.67 19.22 22.36
CA LEU A 305 3.57 20.68 22.44
C LEU A 305 4.36 21.21 23.63
N SER A 306 4.90 22.42 23.44
CA SER A 306 5.68 23.15 24.45
C SER A 306 4.79 23.93 25.42
N VAL A 307 3.81 23.24 25.99
CA VAL A 307 3.01 23.71 27.12
C VAL A 307 3.84 23.60 28.41
N ARG A 308 3.59 24.44 29.43
CA ARG A 308 4.41 24.52 30.65
C ARG A 308 4.61 23.17 31.31
N THR A 309 3.54 22.39 31.50
CA THR A 309 3.64 21.06 32.13
C THR A 309 4.54 20.08 31.37
N ASN A 310 4.61 20.17 30.03
CA ASN A 310 5.53 19.35 29.23
C ASN A 310 6.97 19.86 29.27
N LEU A 311 7.19 21.17 29.49
CA LEU A 311 8.51 21.77 29.69
C LEU A 311 9.06 21.37 31.07
N THR A 312 8.24 21.48 32.13
CA THR A 312 8.58 21.06 33.49
C THR A 312 8.91 19.57 33.57
N ARG A 313 8.09 18.71 32.93
CA ARG A 313 8.37 17.27 32.78
C ARG A 313 9.71 16.95 32.13
N ARG A 314 10.32 17.91 31.42
CA ARG A 314 11.63 17.78 30.77
C ARG A 314 12.74 18.55 31.48
N GLY A 315 12.50 18.98 32.72
CA GLY A 315 13.48 19.64 33.58
C GLY A 315 13.71 21.12 33.27
N ILE A 316 12.90 21.75 32.41
CA ILE A 316 12.99 23.19 32.18
C ILE A 316 12.25 23.90 33.30
N GLN A 317 12.96 24.79 34.01
CA GLN A 317 12.40 25.59 35.10
C GLN A 317 11.48 26.67 34.53
N VAL A 318 10.18 26.44 34.59
CA VAL A 318 9.13 27.39 34.24
C VAL A 318 7.97 27.24 35.21
N ASP A 319 7.27 28.34 35.48
CA ASP A 319 5.98 28.27 36.15
C ASP A 319 5.01 27.40 35.33
N GLU A 320 4.24 26.55 36.02
CA GLU A 320 3.24 25.69 35.40
C GLU A 320 1.94 26.42 35.06
N VAL A 321 1.69 27.58 35.66
CA VAL A 321 0.45 28.36 35.47
C VAL A 321 0.16 28.64 34.00
N CYS A 322 -1.13 28.52 33.64
CA CYS A 322 -1.60 28.82 32.30
C CYS A 322 -1.38 30.31 31.95
N PRO A 323 -0.64 30.63 30.88
CA PRO A 323 -0.38 32.03 30.51
C PRO A 323 -1.64 32.77 30.04
N CYS A 324 -2.68 32.05 29.63
CA CYS A 324 -3.91 32.65 29.09
C CYS A 324 -4.90 33.07 30.17
N CYS A 325 -5.07 32.26 31.23
CA CYS A 325 -6.06 32.53 32.28
C CYS A 325 -5.46 32.76 33.67
N ALA A 326 -4.13 32.67 33.81
CA ALA A 326 -3.44 32.73 35.10
C ALA A 326 -3.97 31.74 36.16
N GLY A 327 -4.59 30.63 35.70
CA GLY A 327 -5.25 29.64 36.54
C GLY A 327 -4.43 28.34 36.69
N PRO A 328 -5.05 27.14 36.54
CA PRO A 328 -4.37 25.86 36.80
C PRO A 328 -3.24 25.57 35.80
N SER A 329 -2.48 24.50 36.06
CA SER A 329 -1.30 24.12 35.25
C SER A 329 -1.63 23.98 33.75
N GLU A 330 -0.77 24.54 32.90
CA GLU A 330 -0.91 24.52 31.44
C GLU A 330 -0.66 23.11 30.88
N THR A 331 -1.71 22.31 30.83
CA THR A 331 -1.77 21.09 30.02
C THR A 331 -2.33 21.40 28.63
N ALA A 332 -2.07 20.52 27.66
CA ALA A 332 -2.69 20.66 26.34
C ALA A 332 -4.22 20.54 26.42
N ALA A 333 -4.75 19.67 27.28
CA ALA A 333 -6.19 19.56 27.52
C ALA A 333 -6.75 20.88 28.06
N HIS A 334 -6.11 21.45 29.09
CA HIS A 334 -6.51 22.73 29.65
C HIS A 334 -6.47 23.84 28.59
N LEU A 335 -5.35 24.00 27.88
CA LEU A 335 -5.18 25.08 26.91
C LEU A 335 -6.21 25.04 25.77
N PHE A 336 -6.58 23.86 25.26
CA PHE A 336 -7.47 23.77 24.09
C PHE A 336 -8.95 23.59 24.44
N PHE A 337 -9.27 23.06 25.63
CA PHE A 337 -10.63 22.61 25.93
C PHE A 337 -11.19 23.07 27.29
N CYS A 338 -10.37 23.61 28.21
CA CYS A 338 -10.85 24.01 29.55
C CYS A 338 -10.55 25.47 29.93
N CYS A 339 -9.53 26.07 29.32
CA CYS A 339 -9.07 27.40 29.69
C CYS A 339 -10.16 28.43 29.36
N PRO A 340 -10.68 29.19 30.34
CA PRO A 340 -11.79 30.12 30.12
C PRO A 340 -11.52 31.10 28.97
N TYR A 341 -10.31 31.64 28.92
CA TYR A 341 -9.84 32.53 27.86
C TYR A 341 -9.95 31.90 26.45
N THR A 342 -9.64 30.61 26.31
CA THR A 342 -9.72 29.90 25.03
C THR A 342 -11.12 29.39 24.71
N LEU A 343 -11.96 29.15 25.73
CA LEU A 343 -13.36 28.85 25.55
C LEU A 343 -14.12 30.03 24.94
N ASP A 344 -13.72 31.26 25.24
CA ASP A 344 -14.28 32.44 24.57
C ASP A 344 -13.95 32.44 23.07
N ILE A 345 -12.74 32.03 22.67
CA ILE A 345 -12.39 31.85 21.24
C ILE A 345 -13.30 30.81 20.57
N TRP A 346 -13.64 29.72 21.26
CA TRP A 346 -14.56 28.71 20.75
C TRP A 346 -16.00 29.24 20.60
N LYS A 347 -16.46 30.07 21.55
CA LYS A 347 -17.76 30.75 21.47
C LYS A 347 -17.83 31.70 20.28
N GLU A 348 -16.80 32.51 20.06
CA GLU A 348 -16.72 33.44 18.91
C GLU A 348 -16.83 32.74 17.55
N VAL A 349 -16.37 31.48 17.45
CA VAL A 349 -16.48 30.70 16.20
C VAL A 349 -17.74 29.82 16.15
N ASN A 350 -18.66 29.99 17.10
CA ASN A 350 -19.90 29.22 17.24
C ASN A 350 -19.67 27.70 17.38
N VAL A 351 -18.68 27.28 18.18
CA VAL A 351 -18.41 25.87 18.48
C VAL A 351 -18.49 25.66 19.99
N GLN A 352 -19.45 24.85 20.45
CA GLN A 352 -19.59 24.48 21.85
C GLN A 352 -18.66 23.31 22.19
N ILE A 353 -17.77 23.51 23.17
CA ILE A 353 -16.91 22.46 23.72
C ILE A 353 -17.55 21.91 24.98
N GLN A 354 -17.85 20.61 25.00
CA GLN A 354 -18.33 19.91 26.20
C GLN A 354 -17.14 19.54 27.10
N VAL A 355 -17.07 20.18 28.26
CA VAL A 355 -15.94 20.09 29.22
C VAL A 355 -15.78 18.69 29.82
N GLU A 356 -16.84 17.87 29.84
CA GLU A 356 -16.80 16.47 30.33
C GLU A 356 -15.80 15.57 29.59
N SER A 357 -15.42 15.92 28.36
CA SER A 357 -14.42 15.18 27.56
C SER A 357 -12.95 15.53 27.89
N SER A 358 -12.71 16.45 28.84
CA SER A 358 -11.40 17.04 29.09
C SER A 358 -10.40 16.16 29.85
N GLU A 359 -10.83 15.09 30.53
CA GLU A 359 -9.93 14.15 31.19
C GLU A 359 -9.05 13.39 30.17
N ASN A 360 -9.54 13.21 28.93
CA ASN A 360 -8.79 12.59 27.85
C ASN A 360 -8.80 13.44 26.59
N ILE A 361 -7.72 14.19 26.39
CA ILE A 361 -7.50 15.06 25.22
C ILE A 361 -7.73 14.36 23.88
N LEU A 362 -7.46 13.05 23.78
CA LEU A 362 -7.63 12.31 22.54
C LEU A 362 -9.12 12.14 22.18
N LEU A 363 -9.96 11.87 23.18
CA LEU A 363 -11.42 11.80 23.00
C LEU A 363 -12.01 13.16 22.65
N ALA A 364 -11.50 14.23 23.28
CA ALA A 364 -11.89 15.61 22.94
C ALA A 364 -11.57 15.95 21.48
N ILE A 365 -10.38 15.57 20.98
CA ILE A 365 -9.99 15.78 19.58
C ILE A 365 -10.86 14.96 18.63
N ASP A 366 -11.13 13.70 18.96
CA ASP A 366 -11.97 12.84 18.13
C ASP A 366 -13.39 13.39 18.03
N SER A 367 -13.99 13.79 19.16
CA SER A 367 -15.31 14.43 19.20
C SER A 367 -15.34 15.74 18.40
N LEU A 368 -14.32 16.59 18.57
CA LEU A 368 -14.22 17.87 17.86
C LEU A 368 -14.19 17.70 16.33
N LEU A 369 -13.50 16.68 15.83
CA LEU A 369 -13.29 16.43 14.41
C LEU A 369 -14.29 15.43 13.80
N ASN A 370 -15.17 14.82 14.59
CA ASN A 370 -16.18 13.87 14.10
C ASN A 370 -17.39 14.60 13.49
N ILE A 371 -17.18 15.23 12.33
CA ILE A 371 -18.18 16.04 11.62
C ILE A 371 -18.24 15.60 10.17
N ARG A 372 -19.45 15.58 9.61
CA ARG A 372 -19.68 15.18 8.21
C ARG A 372 -19.25 16.25 7.20
N ASP A 373 -19.45 17.53 7.53
CA ASP A 373 -19.00 18.65 6.69
C ASP A 373 -17.47 18.81 6.74
N PRO A 374 -16.75 18.58 5.61
CA PRO A 374 -15.30 18.71 5.55
C PRO A 374 -14.79 20.13 5.74
N VAL A 375 -15.60 21.15 5.39
CA VAL A 375 -15.23 22.56 5.53
C VAL A 375 -15.25 22.94 7.01
N GLU A 376 -16.35 22.62 7.70
CA GLU A 376 -16.47 22.82 9.16
C GLU A 376 -15.41 22.03 9.94
N GLN A 377 -15.17 20.78 9.55
CA GLN A 377 -14.10 19.96 10.14
C GLN A 377 -12.73 20.65 10.03
N SER A 378 -12.44 21.23 8.87
CA SER A 378 -11.18 21.96 8.61
C SER A 378 -11.13 23.30 9.35
N ARG A 379 -12.27 24.00 9.47
CA ARG A 379 -12.42 25.24 10.25
C ARG A 379 -12.09 25.01 11.73
N ARG A 380 -12.63 23.95 12.34
CA ARG A 380 -12.33 23.61 13.74
C ARG A 380 -10.86 23.25 13.98
N ALA A 381 -10.24 22.53 13.04
CA ALA A 381 -8.80 22.28 13.07
C ALA A 381 -7.99 23.58 12.96
N ALA A 382 -8.45 24.54 12.16
CA ALA A 382 -7.83 25.86 12.08
C ALA A 382 -7.97 26.65 13.38
N THR A 383 -9.11 26.57 14.07
CA THR A 383 -9.30 27.20 15.38
C THR A 383 -8.29 26.70 16.42
N LEU A 384 -8.01 25.39 16.49
CA LEU A 384 -6.93 24.85 17.34
C LEU A 384 -5.57 25.50 17.02
N TRP A 385 -5.29 25.74 15.74
CA TRP A 385 -4.06 26.43 15.33
C TRP A 385 -4.02 27.90 15.71
N ILE A 386 -5.17 28.59 15.66
CA ILE A 386 -5.31 29.97 16.12
C ILE A 386 -5.10 30.07 17.63
N ILE A 387 -5.73 29.19 18.42
CA ILE A 387 -5.54 29.13 19.88
C ILE A 387 -4.05 28.99 20.23
N TRP A 388 -3.35 28.07 19.55
CA TRP A 388 -1.92 27.90 19.75
C TRP A 388 -1.11 29.15 19.41
N ARG A 389 -1.51 29.91 18.38
CA ARG A 389 -0.88 31.19 18.02
C ARG A 389 -1.14 32.29 19.03
N VAL A 390 -2.38 32.42 19.50
CA VAL A 390 -2.77 33.41 20.51
C VAL A 390 -1.95 33.17 21.78
N ARG A 391 -1.93 31.93 22.28
CA ARG A 391 -1.09 31.55 23.43
C ARG A 391 0.38 31.92 23.22
N ASN A 392 0.96 31.61 22.06
CA ASN A 392 2.37 31.95 21.82
C ASN A 392 2.60 33.47 21.75
N SER A 393 1.61 34.23 21.29
CA SER A 393 1.70 35.69 21.30
C SER A 393 1.72 36.22 22.73
N ILE A 394 0.85 35.69 23.62
CA ILE A 394 0.84 36.05 25.05
C ILE A 394 2.20 35.76 25.70
N VAL A 395 2.79 34.59 25.41
CA VAL A 395 4.04 34.17 26.03
C VAL A 395 5.27 34.94 25.50
N PHE A 396 5.31 35.30 24.21
CA PHE A 396 6.53 35.83 23.58
C PHE A 396 6.45 37.31 23.17
N ARG A 397 5.26 37.92 23.13
CA ARG A 397 5.07 39.34 22.78
C ARG A 397 4.62 40.12 24.00
N THR A 398 5.47 40.17 25.01
CA THR A 398 5.22 40.91 26.25
C THR A 398 5.10 42.41 25.94
N GLY A 399 3.95 43.02 26.28
CA GLY A 399 3.69 44.45 26.09
C GLY A 399 2.79 44.83 24.90
N GLU A 400 2.38 43.88 24.05
CA GLU A 400 1.36 44.11 23.02
C GLU A 400 -0.03 43.69 23.52
N GLU A 401 -1.05 44.54 23.33
CA GLU A 401 -2.43 44.15 23.57
C GLU A 401 -2.90 43.15 22.50
N ILE A 402 -3.25 41.94 22.92
CA ILE A 402 -3.68 40.87 22.02
C ILE A 402 -5.20 40.93 21.88
N VAL A 403 -5.64 41.50 20.76
CA VAL A 403 -7.06 41.53 20.40
C VAL A 403 -7.44 40.21 19.71
N ILE A 404 -8.25 39.39 20.39
CA ILE A 404 -8.67 38.05 19.93
C ILE A 404 -9.27 38.09 18.52
N CYS A 405 -10.17 39.04 18.24
CA CYS A 405 -10.82 39.18 16.94
C CYS A 405 -9.80 39.35 15.79
N LYS A 406 -8.75 40.15 16.00
CA LYS A 406 -7.68 40.36 14.99
C LYS A 406 -6.86 39.09 14.75
N GLU A 407 -6.62 38.27 15.77
CA GLU A 407 -5.90 37.00 15.59
C GLU A 407 -6.78 35.92 14.94
N LEU A 408 -8.09 35.91 15.22
CA LEU A 408 -9.08 35.08 14.53
C LEU A 408 -9.13 35.43 13.04
N GLU A 409 -9.29 36.72 12.70
CA GLU A 409 -9.29 37.20 11.30
C GLU A 409 -8.02 36.80 10.55
N LYS A 410 -6.83 37.08 11.10
CA LYS A 410 -5.56 36.69 10.48
C LYS A 410 -5.46 35.16 10.32
N GLY A 411 -5.96 34.42 11.28
CA GLY A 411 -5.94 32.97 11.30
C GLY A 411 -6.83 32.36 10.22
N PHE A 412 -8.07 32.81 10.14
CA PHE A 412 -9.04 32.33 9.16
C PHE A 412 -8.75 32.81 7.75
N ARG A 413 -8.25 34.04 7.55
CA ARG A 413 -7.78 34.48 6.23
C ARG A 413 -6.70 33.56 5.67
N PHE A 414 -5.70 33.21 6.48
CA PHE A 414 -4.66 32.24 6.08
C PHE A 414 -5.23 30.86 5.71
N TRP A 415 -6.28 30.41 6.41
CA TRP A 415 -6.94 29.15 6.09
C TRP A 415 -7.79 29.25 4.81
N GLN A 416 -8.54 30.35 4.63
CA GLN A 416 -9.34 30.62 3.43
C GLN A 416 -8.48 30.73 2.18
N ASP A 417 -7.38 31.50 2.22
CA ASP A 417 -6.44 31.62 1.09
C ASP A 417 -5.94 30.24 0.60
N PHE A 418 -5.73 29.30 1.53
CA PHE A 418 -5.35 27.93 1.21
C PHE A 418 -6.51 27.14 0.57
N MET A 419 -7.72 27.26 1.13
CA MET A 419 -8.91 26.57 0.61
C MET A 419 -9.22 27.02 -0.82
N ASP A 420 -9.12 28.33 -1.10
CA ASP A 420 -9.35 28.89 -2.43
C ASP A 420 -8.32 28.39 -3.45
N THR A 421 -7.08 28.17 -3.01
CA THR A 421 -6.01 27.64 -3.87
C THR A 421 -6.18 26.15 -4.17
N GLU A 422 -6.66 25.34 -3.21
CA GLU A 422 -6.98 23.91 -3.46
C GLU A 422 -8.32 23.71 -4.19
N GLY A 423 -9.21 24.70 -4.15
CA GLY A 423 -10.57 24.66 -4.70
C GLY A 423 -10.69 24.73 -6.23
N ASN A 424 -9.59 24.81 -6.99
CA ASN A 424 -9.57 24.71 -8.45
C ASN A 424 -9.16 23.29 -8.92
N PRO A 425 -10.07 22.30 -8.93
CA PRO A 425 -9.81 21.03 -9.57
C PRO A 425 -9.96 21.18 -11.09
N THR A 426 -8.89 20.90 -11.82
CA THR A 426 -8.96 20.51 -13.24
C THR A 426 -10.04 19.44 -13.42
N VAL A 427 -11.04 19.77 -14.24
CA VAL A 427 -12.17 18.95 -14.68
C VAL A 427 -11.72 17.51 -14.99
N ARG A 428 -12.24 16.53 -14.26
CA ARG A 428 -12.07 15.10 -14.58
C ARG A 428 -13.38 14.50 -15.07
N GLY A 429 -13.41 14.18 -16.36
CA GLY A 429 -14.10 13.04 -16.97
C GLY A 429 -15.62 13.15 -17.12
N ALA A 430 -16.09 13.05 -18.36
CA ALA A 430 -17.50 12.90 -18.72
C ALA A 430 -18.21 11.77 -17.93
N PRO A 431 -19.53 11.88 -17.70
CA PRO A 431 -20.30 10.83 -17.03
C PRO A 431 -20.22 9.52 -17.83
N ARG A 432 -19.59 8.49 -17.24
CA ARG A 432 -19.63 7.12 -17.77
C ARG A 432 -21.05 6.57 -17.57
N THR A 433 -21.66 6.10 -18.65
CA THR A 433 -23.03 5.57 -18.69
C THR A 433 -23.19 4.38 -17.73
N SER A 434 -24.31 4.35 -17.00
CA SER A 434 -24.64 3.30 -16.02
C SER A 434 -25.59 2.23 -16.57
N LYS A 435 -25.83 2.21 -17.88
CA LYS A 435 -26.71 1.26 -18.57
C LYS A 435 -25.92 0.45 -19.60
N TRP A 436 -26.33 -0.80 -19.80
CA TRP A 436 -25.82 -1.66 -20.87
C TRP A 436 -26.19 -1.09 -22.25
N ASN A 437 -25.35 -1.32 -23.25
CA ASN A 437 -25.60 -0.93 -24.65
C ASN A 437 -25.26 -2.09 -25.58
N ALA A 438 -25.97 -2.24 -26.68
CA ALA A 438 -25.65 -3.20 -27.75
C ALA A 438 -24.23 -2.99 -28.30
N PRO A 439 -23.55 -4.06 -28.78
CA PRO A 439 -22.22 -3.94 -29.36
C PRO A 439 -22.25 -3.24 -30.72
N THR A 440 -21.06 -2.93 -31.25
CA THR A 440 -20.93 -2.42 -32.62
C THR A 440 -21.49 -3.41 -33.64
N ALA A 441 -22.13 -2.92 -34.71
CA ALA A 441 -22.65 -3.75 -35.80
C ALA A 441 -21.63 -4.80 -36.28
N GLY A 442 -22.06 -6.06 -36.37
CA GLY A 442 -21.23 -7.22 -36.71
C GLY A 442 -20.27 -7.69 -35.62
N PHE A 443 -20.47 -7.29 -34.36
CA PHE A 443 -19.79 -7.85 -33.19
C PHE A 443 -20.78 -8.56 -32.27
N TYR A 444 -20.30 -9.60 -31.59
CA TYR A 444 -20.99 -10.21 -30.46
C TYR A 444 -20.50 -9.61 -29.16
N LYS A 445 -21.41 -9.32 -28.21
CA LYS A 445 -21.05 -8.85 -26.87
C LYS A 445 -20.98 -10.02 -25.91
N ILE A 446 -19.90 -10.08 -25.13
CA ILE A 446 -19.67 -11.08 -24.09
C ILE A 446 -19.58 -10.36 -22.74
N ASN A 447 -20.62 -10.49 -21.92
CA ASN A 447 -20.62 -10.01 -20.55
C ASN A 447 -20.14 -11.14 -19.63
N VAL A 448 -19.11 -10.88 -18.82
CA VAL A 448 -18.57 -11.84 -17.86
C VAL A 448 -18.59 -11.29 -16.44
N ASP A 449 -18.86 -12.15 -15.47
CA ASP A 449 -18.79 -11.83 -14.04
C ASP A 449 -18.42 -13.07 -13.23
N ALA A 450 -17.97 -12.87 -12.00
CA ALA A 450 -17.67 -13.96 -11.10
C ALA A 450 -18.14 -13.73 -9.66
N GLY A 451 -18.49 -14.83 -8.98
CA GLY A 451 -19.03 -14.80 -7.64
C GLY A 451 -18.48 -15.92 -6.77
N LEU A 452 -18.13 -15.59 -5.53
CA LEU A 452 -17.86 -16.61 -4.51
C LEU A 452 -19.17 -17.10 -3.90
N ARG A 453 -19.31 -18.41 -3.79
CA ARG A 453 -20.44 -19.06 -3.11
C ARG A 453 -19.92 -19.72 -1.84
N ALA A 454 -20.62 -19.47 -0.74
CA ALA A 454 -20.31 -20.10 0.54
C ALA A 454 -20.25 -21.63 0.34
N GLU A 455 -19.16 -22.24 0.81
CA GLU A 455 -18.91 -23.69 0.78
C GLU A 455 -18.77 -24.36 -0.60
N ARG A 456 -18.97 -23.64 -1.71
CA ARG A 456 -18.87 -24.19 -3.09
C ARG A 456 -17.78 -23.58 -3.96
N GLY A 457 -17.00 -22.65 -3.40
CA GLY A 457 -15.89 -22.00 -4.11
C GLY A 457 -16.34 -20.89 -5.06
N GLY A 458 -15.59 -20.70 -6.15
CA GLY A 458 -15.87 -19.68 -7.15
C GLY A 458 -16.81 -20.18 -8.24
N GLN A 459 -17.62 -19.29 -8.79
CA GLN A 459 -18.44 -19.56 -9.97
C GLN A 459 -18.35 -18.37 -10.94
N VAL A 460 -18.40 -18.66 -12.24
CA VAL A 460 -18.35 -17.64 -13.30
C VAL A 460 -19.65 -17.66 -14.09
N GLY A 461 -20.11 -16.48 -14.51
CA GLY A 461 -21.29 -16.30 -15.36
C GLY A 461 -20.91 -15.59 -16.65
N ILE A 462 -21.41 -16.10 -17.79
CA ILE A 462 -21.15 -15.56 -19.11
C ILE A 462 -22.47 -15.44 -19.87
N VAL A 463 -22.69 -14.29 -20.51
CA VAL A 463 -23.83 -14.02 -21.38
C VAL A 463 -23.33 -13.47 -22.71
N VAL A 464 -23.78 -14.07 -23.81
CA VAL A 464 -23.46 -13.66 -25.18
C VAL A 464 -24.71 -13.09 -25.84
N ARG A 465 -24.57 -11.91 -26.45
CA ARG A 465 -25.61 -11.22 -27.22
C ARG A 465 -25.09 -10.81 -28.59
N ASP A 466 -25.97 -10.72 -29.58
CA ASP A 466 -25.63 -10.25 -30.92
C ASP A 466 -25.62 -8.70 -31.02
N ASP A 467 -25.44 -8.18 -32.23
CA ASP A 467 -25.39 -6.74 -32.52
C ASP A 467 -26.74 -6.02 -32.46
N THR A 468 -27.84 -6.75 -32.46
CA THR A 468 -29.17 -6.21 -32.14
C THR A 468 -29.45 -6.18 -30.64
N GLY A 469 -28.57 -6.81 -29.85
CA GLY A 469 -28.75 -7.00 -28.41
C GLY A 469 -29.59 -8.21 -28.04
N ALA A 470 -29.97 -9.04 -29.02
CA ALA A 470 -30.70 -10.26 -28.78
C ALA A 470 -29.81 -11.32 -28.10
N PHE A 471 -30.44 -12.14 -27.27
CA PHE A 471 -29.76 -13.23 -26.59
C PHE A 471 -29.31 -14.32 -27.56
N VAL A 472 -28.05 -14.74 -27.44
CA VAL A 472 -27.49 -15.84 -28.23
C VAL A 472 -27.31 -17.08 -27.37
N MET A 473 -26.50 -16.97 -26.31
CA MET A 473 -26.21 -18.10 -25.42
C MET A 473 -25.72 -17.60 -24.07
N ALA A 474 -25.93 -18.38 -23.02
CA ALA A 474 -25.34 -18.12 -21.71
C ALA A 474 -24.75 -19.39 -21.12
N THR A 475 -23.78 -19.22 -20.24
CA THR A 475 -23.18 -20.34 -19.52
C THR A 475 -22.76 -19.93 -18.11
N THR A 476 -22.76 -20.91 -17.20
CA THR A 476 -22.19 -20.79 -15.86
C THR A 476 -21.31 -22.00 -15.56
N ARG A 477 -20.15 -21.77 -14.94
CA ARG A 477 -19.18 -22.82 -14.61
C ARG A 477 -18.68 -22.69 -13.17
N SER A 478 -18.60 -23.81 -12.47
CA SER A 478 -18.07 -23.91 -11.11
C SER A 478 -16.56 -24.09 -11.08
N PHE A 479 -15.88 -23.44 -10.13
CA PHE A 479 -14.46 -23.57 -9.82
C PHE A 479 -14.29 -23.71 -8.29
N PRO A 480 -14.49 -24.91 -7.73
CA PRO A 480 -14.53 -25.12 -6.28
C PRO A 480 -13.28 -24.64 -5.53
N ASN A 481 -12.12 -24.78 -6.17
CA ASN A 481 -10.84 -24.43 -5.57
C ASN A 481 -10.40 -22.99 -5.86
N LEU A 482 -11.09 -22.21 -6.71
CA LEU A 482 -10.67 -20.85 -7.03
C LEU A 482 -11.38 -19.83 -6.14
N VAL A 483 -10.78 -19.54 -4.99
CA VAL A 483 -11.40 -18.71 -3.94
C VAL A 483 -10.95 -17.24 -3.93
N HIS A 484 -9.90 -16.88 -4.68
CA HIS A 484 -9.41 -15.50 -4.72
C HIS A 484 -10.25 -14.66 -5.70
N PRO A 485 -10.98 -13.61 -5.25
CA PRO A 485 -11.94 -12.89 -6.09
C PRO A 485 -11.36 -12.40 -7.41
N THR A 486 -10.20 -11.72 -7.38
CA THR A 486 -9.61 -11.18 -8.61
C THR A 486 -9.10 -12.27 -9.58
N LEU A 487 -8.71 -13.45 -9.07
CA LEU A 487 -8.32 -14.56 -9.95
C LEU A 487 -9.56 -15.19 -10.59
N LEU A 488 -10.65 -15.28 -9.82
CA LEU A 488 -11.94 -15.76 -10.29
C LEU A 488 -12.53 -14.83 -11.38
N GLU A 489 -12.40 -13.51 -11.23
CA GLU A 489 -12.75 -12.56 -12.29
C GLU A 489 -11.91 -12.75 -13.57
N GLY A 490 -10.60 -12.96 -13.40
CA GLY A 490 -9.73 -13.32 -14.53
C GLY A 490 -10.17 -14.63 -15.20
N GLN A 491 -10.58 -15.62 -14.40
CA GLN A 491 -11.08 -16.91 -14.87
C GLN A 491 -12.44 -16.76 -15.57
N ALA A 492 -13.29 -15.81 -15.17
CA ALA A 492 -14.53 -15.49 -15.88
C ALA A 492 -14.23 -14.96 -17.30
N VAL A 493 -13.24 -14.05 -17.42
CA VAL A 493 -12.78 -13.58 -18.73
C VAL A 493 -12.23 -14.72 -19.58
N TYR A 494 -11.36 -15.56 -19.02
CA TYR A 494 -10.82 -16.73 -19.73
C TYR A 494 -11.95 -17.65 -20.22
N THR A 495 -12.91 -17.96 -19.36
CA THR A 495 -14.03 -18.85 -19.67
C THR A 495 -14.95 -18.25 -20.73
N GLY A 496 -15.18 -16.93 -20.70
CA GLY A 496 -15.94 -16.23 -21.74
C GLY A 496 -15.25 -16.25 -23.11
N LEU A 497 -13.93 -16.08 -23.15
CA LEU A 497 -13.15 -16.19 -24.39
C LEU A 497 -13.14 -17.62 -24.93
N GLU A 498 -12.95 -18.62 -24.05
CA GLU A 498 -13.01 -20.03 -24.42
C GLU A 498 -14.37 -20.39 -25.02
N PHE A 499 -15.45 -19.92 -24.39
CA PHE A 499 -16.83 -20.13 -24.83
C PHE A 499 -17.12 -19.47 -26.18
N ALA A 500 -16.68 -18.23 -26.38
CA ALA A 500 -16.81 -17.53 -27.65
C ALA A 500 -16.03 -18.20 -28.79
N ASN A 501 -14.84 -18.72 -28.50
CA ASN A 501 -14.04 -19.48 -29.45
C ASN A 501 -14.73 -20.81 -29.81
N ALA A 502 -15.34 -21.49 -28.84
CA ALA A 502 -16.13 -22.71 -29.08
C ALA A 502 -17.39 -22.46 -29.92
N LEU A 503 -17.97 -21.26 -29.83
CA LEU A 503 -19.07 -20.79 -30.66
C LEU A 503 -18.65 -20.35 -32.08
N GLY A 504 -17.34 -20.29 -32.38
CA GLY A 504 -16.84 -19.81 -33.67
C GLY A 504 -17.01 -18.31 -33.90
N LEU A 505 -17.09 -17.50 -32.84
CA LEU A 505 -17.25 -16.05 -32.96
C LEU A 505 -15.92 -15.41 -33.38
N GLU A 506 -15.90 -14.60 -34.44
CA GLU A 506 -14.68 -13.98 -34.96
C GLU A 506 -14.45 -12.54 -34.45
N ARG A 507 -15.54 -11.82 -34.14
CA ARG A 507 -15.53 -10.40 -33.77
C ARG A 507 -16.30 -10.19 -32.46
N VAL A 508 -15.60 -9.88 -31.38
CA VAL A 508 -16.17 -9.86 -30.02
C VAL A 508 -15.87 -8.57 -29.25
N GLU A 509 -16.85 -8.10 -28.49
CA GLU A 509 -16.71 -7.05 -27.48
C GLU A 509 -16.90 -7.67 -26.10
N LEU A 510 -15.82 -7.82 -25.32
CA LEU A 510 -15.82 -8.40 -23.99
C LEU A 510 -15.91 -7.32 -22.91
N GLU A 511 -16.87 -7.46 -22.01
CA GLU A 511 -17.13 -6.54 -20.90
C GLU A 511 -16.99 -7.25 -19.55
N SER A 512 -16.24 -6.63 -18.64
CA SER A 512 -16.07 -7.07 -17.24
C SER A 512 -16.13 -5.85 -16.31
N ASP A 513 -16.62 -6.02 -15.10
CA ASP A 513 -16.61 -4.98 -14.06
C ASP A 513 -15.32 -4.98 -13.22
N CYS A 514 -14.40 -5.91 -13.48
CA CYS A 514 -13.14 -6.04 -12.77
C CYS A 514 -12.02 -5.21 -13.42
N LEU A 515 -11.89 -3.96 -12.98
CA LEU A 515 -10.89 -3.01 -13.51
C LEU A 515 -9.44 -3.54 -13.51
N PRO A 516 -8.93 -4.24 -12.47
CA PRO A 516 -7.58 -4.80 -12.49
C PRO A 516 -7.33 -5.78 -13.64
N VAL A 517 -8.30 -6.63 -13.96
CA VAL A 517 -8.22 -7.63 -15.03
C VAL A 517 -8.20 -6.93 -16.39
N VAL A 518 -9.16 -6.02 -16.62
CA VAL A 518 -9.22 -5.24 -17.87
C VAL A 518 -7.93 -4.44 -18.08
N MET A 519 -7.44 -3.75 -17.04
CA MET A 519 -6.20 -2.99 -17.12
C MET A 519 -4.98 -3.86 -17.46
N GLN A 520 -4.88 -5.08 -16.91
CA GLN A 520 -3.76 -5.98 -17.23
C GLN A 520 -3.86 -6.58 -18.64
N LEU A 521 -5.07 -6.86 -19.14
CA LEU A 521 -5.29 -7.30 -20.53
C LEU A 521 -4.84 -6.23 -21.52
N SER A 522 -5.11 -4.95 -21.22
CA SER A 522 -4.68 -3.81 -22.04
C SER A 522 -3.18 -3.51 -21.96
N LYS A 523 -2.48 -3.99 -20.93
CA LYS A 523 -1.04 -3.73 -20.76
C LYS A 523 -0.20 -4.60 -21.69
N GLY A 524 0.83 -4.00 -22.27
CA GLY A 524 1.85 -4.67 -23.07
C GLY A 524 2.89 -5.48 -22.27
N TYR A 525 2.83 -5.48 -20.93
CA TYR A 525 3.76 -6.25 -20.08
C TYR A 525 3.02 -7.06 -19.03
N THR A 526 3.61 -8.21 -18.66
CA THR A 526 3.14 -9.13 -17.62
C THR A 526 3.84 -8.85 -16.31
N ASP A 527 3.12 -8.98 -15.20
CA ASP A 527 3.69 -8.86 -13.86
C ASP A 527 3.88 -10.26 -13.22
N ARG A 528 4.30 -10.28 -11.95
CA ARG A 528 4.63 -11.51 -11.22
C ARG A 528 3.48 -11.99 -10.34
N SER A 529 2.29 -11.40 -10.50
CA SER A 529 1.10 -11.83 -9.78
C SER A 529 0.60 -13.19 -10.30
N ASP A 530 -0.23 -13.86 -9.50
CA ASP A 530 -0.93 -15.08 -9.95
C ASP A 530 -1.92 -14.78 -11.07
N LEU A 531 -2.49 -13.58 -11.06
CA LEU A 531 -3.42 -13.13 -12.10
C LEU A 531 -2.75 -13.11 -13.47
N SER A 532 -1.46 -12.77 -13.55
CA SER A 532 -0.74 -12.69 -14.82
C SER A 532 -0.72 -14.02 -15.59
N ASN A 533 -0.74 -15.18 -14.91
CA ASN A 533 -0.85 -16.48 -15.58
C ASN A 533 -2.19 -16.59 -16.33
N ILE A 534 -3.28 -16.15 -15.71
CA ILE A 534 -4.62 -16.13 -16.30
C ILE A 534 -4.68 -15.13 -17.45
N ILE A 535 -4.13 -13.92 -17.25
CA ILE A 535 -4.10 -12.88 -18.28
C ILE A 535 -3.37 -13.35 -19.54
N ASP A 536 -2.26 -14.05 -19.39
CA ASP A 536 -1.53 -14.56 -20.56
C ASP A 536 -2.26 -15.69 -21.27
N ASP A 537 -2.97 -16.55 -20.52
CA ASP A 537 -3.83 -17.57 -21.11
C ASP A 537 -4.99 -16.90 -21.88
N CYS A 538 -5.55 -15.81 -21.35
CA CYS A 538 -6.52 -14.98 -22.08
C CYS A 538 -5.90 -14.36 -23.34
N LYS A 539 -4.68 -13.82 -23.27
CA LYS A 539 -3.98 -13.24 -24.43
C LYS A 539 -3.73 -14.26 -25.55
N MET A 540 -3.50 -15.52 -25.19
CA MET A 540 -3.41 -16.62 -26.17
C MET A 540 -4.76 -16.90 -26.83
N LEU A 541 -5.87 -16.86 -26.10
CA LEU A 541 -7.21 -17.00 -26.71
C LEU A 541 -7.57 -15.79 -27.59
N LEU A 542 -7.17 -14.59 -27.18
CA LEU A 542 -7.42 -13.36 -27.93
C LEU A 542 -6.83 -13.40 -29.35
N SER A 543 -5.74 -14.15 -29.59
CA SER A 543 -5.17 -14.28 -30.94
C SER A 543 -6.00 -15.12 -31.92
N ASN A 544 -7.02 -15.84 -31.44
CA ASN A 544 -7.90 -16.62 -32.31
C ASN A 544 -9.01 -15.78 -32.97
N PHE A 545 -9.23 -14.56 -32.49
CA PHE A 545 -10.28 -13.67 -32.97
C PHE A 545 -9.72 -12.68 -34.01
N GLN A 546 -10.51 -12.32 -35.02
CA GLN A 546 -10.14 -11.30 -35.99
C GLN A 546 -10.14 -9.89 -35.36
N GLN A 547 -11.13 -9.60 -34.52
CA GLN A 547 -11.24 -8.32 -33.81
C GLN A 547 -11.77 -8.52 -32.40
N VAL A 548 -11.05 -7.99 -31.41
CA VAL A 548 -11.49 -8.01 -30.01
C VAL A 548 -11.43 -6.61 -29.43
N ARG A 549 -12.48 -6.23 -28.70
CA ARG A 549 -12.51 -5.03 -27.86
C ARG A 549 -12.78 -5.45 -26.43
N ILE A 550 -11.99 -4.94 -25.50
CA ILE A 550 -12.15 -5.24 -24.07
C ILE A 550 -12.47 -3.94 -23.36
N ALA A 551 -13.57 -3.92 -22.62
CA ALA A 551 -14.05 -2.73 -21.93
C ALA A 551 -14.36 -3.03 -20.46
N HIS A 552 -14.05 -2.06 -19.61
CA HIS A 552 -14.52 -2.06 -18.23
C HIS A 552 -15.89 -1.38 -18.16
N VAL A 553 -16.87 -2.09 -17.61
CA VAL A 553 -18.21 -1.56 -17.33
C VAL A 553 -18.43 -1.45 -15.83
N ARG A 554 -19.44 -0.70 -15.39
CA ARG A 554 -19.85 -0.76 -13.99
C ARG A 554 -20.76 -1.97 -13.78
N ARG A 555 -20.83 -2.46 -12.54
CA ARG A 555 -21.69 -3.58 -12.16
C ARG A 555 -23.16 -3.38 -12.52
N GLU A 556 -23.66 -2.13 -12.53
CA GLU A 556 -25.04 -1.84 -12.93
C GLU A 556 -25.32 -2.13 -14.41
N ALA A 557 -24.28 -2.10 -15.26
CA ALA A 557 -24.36 -2.43 -16.68
C ALA A 557 -23.91 -3.88 -16.99
N ASN A 558 -23.66 -4.70 -15.96
CA ASN A 558 -23.20 -6.09 -16.09
C ASN A 558 -24.12 -7.07 -15.32
N GLN A 559 -25.39 -6.70 -15.08
CA GLN A 559 -26.29 -7.43 -14.19
C GLN A 559 -26.58 -8.85 -14.70
N ALA A 560 -26.70 -9.06 -16.01
CA ALA A 560 -27.00 -10.38 -16.57
C ALA A 560 -25.89 -11.39 -16.26
N ALA A 561 -24.61 -11.02 -16.47
CA ALA A 561 -23.50 -11.89 -16.11
C ALA A 561 -23.41 -12.11 -14.59
N HIS A 562 -23.74 -11.09 -13.81
CA HIS A 562 -23.76 -11.16 -12.35
C HIS A 562 -24.79 -12.17 -11.80
N GLU A 563 -26.01 -12.17 -12.32
CA GLU A 563 -27.03 -13.14 -11.92
C GLU A 563 -26.72 -14.54 -12.46
N MET A 564 -26.08 -14.67 -13.63
CA MET A 564 -25.56 -15.95 -14.11
C MET A 564 -24.49 -16.53 -13.17
N ALA A 565 -23.56 -15.71 -12.67
CA ALA A 565 -22.54 -16.13 -11.73
C ALA A 565 -23.12 -16.59 -10.38
N LYS A 566 -24.34 -16.15 -10.05
CA LYS A 566 -25.10 -16.61 -8.88
C LYS A 566 -26.04 -17.78 -9.15
N MET A 567 -26.16 -18.30 -10.36
CA MET A 567 -27.08 -19.39 -10.64
C MET A 567 -26.66 -20.67 -9.91
N THR A 568 -27.58 -21.46 -9.37
CA THR A 568 -27.19 -22.72 -8.69
C THR A 568 -26.93 -23.83 -9.68
N ILE A 569 -25.69 -24.34 -9.68
CA ILE A 569 -25.31 -25.53 -10.43
C ILE A 569 -25.58 -26.78 -9.56
N PRO A 570 -26.24 -27.83 -10.10
CA PRO A 570 -26.36 -29.14 -9.47
C PRO A 570 -24.99 -29.73 -9.10
N PRO A 571 -24.86 -30.45 -7.96
CA PRO A 571 -23.57 -30.98 -7.49
C PRO A 571 -22.95 -32.03 -8.42
N ASP A 572 -23.73 -32.63 -9.31
CA ASP A 572 -23.30 -33.60 -10.33
C ASP A 572 -22.77 -32.94 -11.61
N ARG A 573 -22.80 -31.60 -11.70
CA ARG A 573 -22.38 -30.84 -12.89
C ARG A 573 -21.43 -29.71 -12.53
N GLU A 574 -20.50 -29.44 -13.45
CA GLU A 574 -19.56 -28.32 -13.32
C GLU A 574 -19.89 -27.17 -14.27
N LEU A 575 -20.71 -27.42 -15.31
CA LEU A 575 -21.02 -26.49 -16.40
C LEU A 575 -22.49 -26.60 -16.79
N LEU A 576 -23.16 -25.46 -16.95
CA LEU A 576 -24.48 -25.36 -17.57
C LEU A 576 -24.42 -24.40 -18.75
N VAL A 577 -25.07 -24.78 -19.85
CA VAL A 577 -25.16 -23.99 -21.09
C VAL A 577 -26.63 -23.82 -21.45
N PHE A 578 -27.03 -22.60 -21.83
CA PHE A 578 -28.40 -22.23 -22.12
C PHE A 578 -28.50 -21.63 -23.50
N SER A 579 -29.31 -22.25 -24.37
CA SER A 579 -29.68 -21.73 -25.70
C SER A 579 -30.84 -20.74 -25.66
N TRP A 580 -31.49 -20.59 -24.51
CA TRP A 580 -32.58 -19.64 -24.25
C TRP A 580 -32.30 -18.90 -22.93
N PRO A 581 -32.78 -17.65 -22.75
CA PRO A 581 -32.58 -16.91 -21.50
C PRO A 581 -33.12 -17.69 -20.29
N PRO A 582 -32.29 -18.08 -19.30
CA PRO A 582 -32.80 -18.65 -18.06
C PRO A 582 -33.53 -17.58 -17.24
N ASP A 583 -34.46 -18.03 -16.37
CA ASP A 583 -35.34 -17.16 -15.58
C ASP A 583 -34.60 -16.07 -14.79
N CYS A 584 -33.38 -16.37 -14.33
CA CYS A 584 -32.56 -15.43 -13.56
C CYS A 584 -32.10 -14.19 -14.35
N ILE A 585 -32.08 -14.25 -15.69
CA ILE A 585 -31.65 -13.14 -16.54
C ILE A 585 -32.68 -12.70 -17.57
N CYS A 586 -33.78 -13.43 -17.74
CA CYS A 586 -34.81 -13.14 -18.74
C CYS A 586 -35.32 -11.69 -18.62
N SER A 587 -35.73 -11.28 -17.42
CA SER A 587 -36.21 -9.91 -17.16
C SER A 587 -35.14 -8.81 -17.29
N ILE A 588 -33.86 -9.17 -17.26
CA ILE A 588 -32.73 -8.24 -17.44
C ILE A 588 -32.51 -8.03 -18.94
N ILE A 589 -32.47 -9.11 -19.70
CA ILE A 589 -32.33 -9.08 -21.16
C ILE A 589 -33.49 -8.30 -21.79
N GLU A 590 -34.74 -8.55 -21.37
CA GLU A 590 -35.91 -7.83 -21.90
C GLU A 590 -35.90 -6.32 -21.62
N LYS A 591 -35.22 -5.87 -20.55
CA LYS A 591 -35.09 -4.44 -20.22
C LYS A 591 -33.94 -3.76 -20.97
N GLU A 592 -32.98 -4.54 -21.44
CA GLU A 592 -31.74 -4.08 -22.08
C GLU A 592 -31.75 -4.24 -23.60
N ALA A 593 -32.65 -5.07 -24.13
CA ALA A 593 -33.04 -5.13 -25.55
C ALA A 593 -33.89 -3.92 -25.93
#